data_AF-A0A3D6B8S5-F1
#
_entry.id   AF-A0A3D6B8S5-F1
#
_cell.length_a   1.000
_cell.length_b   1.000
_cell.length_c   1.000
_cell.angle_alpha   90.00
_cell.angle_beta   90.00
_cell.angle_gamma   90.00
#
_symmetry.space_group_name_H-M   'P 1'
#
loop_
_entity.id
_entity.type
_entity.pdbx_description
1 polymer ?
#
loop_
_entity_poly.entity_id
_entity_poly.type
_entity_poly.pdbx_seq_one_letter_code
_entity_poly.pdbx_strand_id
1 'polypeptide(L)'
;MKAIALLTMVLMFAGISLSQTKDNITDLNEKVIPINTLERNALKPINENCPVENLKVNEDVTFVIFNNVLIGFCCEGCDEVFLKNPKNFKDKLKGKDV
;
A
#
# COMPACT_ATOMS: atom_id res chain seq x y z
N MET A 1 27.60 -64.81 -3.65
CA MET A 1 26.99 -64.97 -2.31
C MET A 1 27.73 -64.01 -1.38
N LYS A 2 27.20 -62.92 -0.85
CA LYS A 2 25.83 -62.58 -0.47
C LYS A 2 25.58 -61.09 -0.79
N ALA A 3 24.55 -60.85 -1.59
CA ALA A 3 23.77 -59.63 -1.46
C ALA A 3 23.08 -59.62 -0.08
N ILE A 4 22.58 -58.45 0.33
CA ILE A 4 21.70 -58.15 1.49
C ILE A 4 22.41 -57.36 2.61
N ALA A 5 22.23 -56.04 2.54
CA ALA A 5 21.68 -55.20 3.62
C ALA A 5 21.49 -53.80 3.03
N LEU A 6 20.31 -53.46 2.48
CA LEU A 6 19.31 -52.67 3.21
C LEU A 6 19.92 -51.50 4.00
N LEU A 7 20.20 -50.39 3.31
CA LEU A 7 20.06 -49.06 3.91
C LEU A 7 19.78 -47.98 2.86
N THR A 8 18.82 -48.26 1.98
CA THR A 8 18.01 -47.19 1.39
C THR A 8 17.14 -46.62 2.51
N MET A 9 17.00 -45.29 2.56
CA MET A 9 16.11 -44.51 3.45
C MET A 9 16.79 -43.79 4.62
N VAL A 10 17.67 -42.83 4.30
CA VAL A 10 17.59 -41.51 4.95
C VAL A 10 17.61 -40.44 3.85
N LEU A 11 16.58 -40.49 3.01
CA LEU A 11 16.05 -39.28 2.40
C LEU A 11 15.23 -38.58 3.48
N MET A 12 15.35 -37.26 3.53
CA MET A 12 14.55 -36.32 4.34
C MET A 12 15.04 -36.11 5.77
N PHE A 13 16.03 -35.22 5.95
CA PHE A 13 15.77 -34.04 6.76
C PHE A 13 16.32 -32.81 6.03
N ALA A 14 15.39 -31.89 5.80
CA ALA A 14 15.48 -30.68 5.02
C ALA A 14 16.81 -29.94 5.15
N GLY A 15 17.49 -29.77 4.02
CA GLY A 15 18.37 -28.64 3.84
C GLY A 15 17.52 -27.38 4.03
N ILE A 16 17.70 -26.71 5.16
CA ILE A 16 17.15 -25.38 5.35
C ILE A 16 18.01 -24.48 4.46
N SER A 17 17.51 -24.22 3.26
CA SER A 17 18.00 -23.16 2.39
C SER A 17 17.88 -21.84 3.15
N LEU A 18 18.97 -21.38 3.77
CA LEU A 18 19.16 -19.97 4.08
C LEU A 18 19.38 -19.27 2.74
N SER A 19 18.27 -18.99 2.07
CA SER A 19 18.21 -18.11 0.93
C SER A 19 18.73 -16.75 1.41
N GLN A 20 19.92 -16.39 0.96
CA GLN A 20 20.45 -15.06 1.08
C GLN A 20 19.56 -14.12 0.28
N THR A 21 18.57 -13.50 0.92
CA THR A 21 17.93 -12.34 0.31
C THR A 21 18.88 -11.16 0.50
N LYS A 22 19.67 -10.91 -0.54
CA LYS A 22 20.30 -9.60 -0.75
C LYS A 22 19.19 -8.64 -1.17
N ASP A 23 18.59 -7.97 -0.21
CA ASP A 23 17.79 -6.77 -0.49
C ASP A 23 18.78 -5.65 -0.80
N ASN A 24 19.11 -5.52 -2.08
CA ASN A 24 19.86 -4.42 -2.64
C ASN A 24 18.92 -3.21 -2.69
N ILE A 25 18.63 -2.60 -1.53
CA ILE A 25 18.01 -1.28 -1.47
C ILE A 25 19.15 -0.26 -1.49
N THR A 26 19.39 0.24 -2.70
CA THR A 26 20.20 1.41 -2.96
C THR A 26 19.65 2.61 -2.21
N ASP A 27 20.49 3.16 -1.33
CA ASP A 27 20.85 4.57 -1.23
C ASP A 27 19.77 5.62 -1.60
N LEU A 28 19.35 6.36 -0.55
CA LEU A 28 19.20 7.82 -0.42
C LEU A 28 17.92 8.18 0.34
N ASN A 29 18.09 8.70 1.56
CA ASN A 29 17.17 9.60 2.29
C ASN A 29 15.81 9.14 2.85
N GLU A 30 15.43 7.86 2.88
CA GLU A 30 14.15 7.49 3.53
C GLU A 30 14.26 7.55 5.06
N LYS A 31 13.93 8.73 5.62
CA LYS A 31 13.68 8.87 7.05
C LYS A 31 12.40 8.12 7.37
N VAL A 32 12.53 6.86 7.78
CA VAL A 32 11.44 6.09 8.40
C VAL A 32 11.08 6.80 9.72
N ILE A 33 10.07 7.66 9.69
CA ILE A 33 9.57 8.34 10.89
C ILE A 33 8.57 7.39 11.57
N PRO A 34 8.76 7.02 12.85
CA PRO A 34 7.74 6.30 13.60
C PRO A 34 6.54 7.23 13.81
N ILE A 35 5.55 7.13 12.92
CA ILE A 35 4.25 7.80 13.10
C ILE A 35 3.58 7.19 14.33
N ASN A 36 3.54 7.95 15.41
CA ASN A 36 2.76 7.58 16.58
C ASN A 36 1.27 7.61 16.19
N THR A 37 0.46 6.77 16.81
CA THR A 37 -0.96 6.58 16.44
C THR A 37 -1.78 7.87 16.48
N LEU A 38 -1.34 8.89 17.25
CA LEU A 38 -2.01 10.19 17.33
C LEU A 38 -1.86 11.01 16.04
N GLU A 39 -0.75 10.84 15.31
CA GLU A 39 -0.50 11.52 14.02
C GLU A 39 -1.27 10.86 12.86
N ARG A 40 -1.51 9.54 12.91
CA ARG A 40 -2.26 8.83 11.86
C ARG A 40 -3.73 9.25 11.82
N ASN A 41 -4.34 9.53 12.98
CA ASN A 41 -5.71 10.03 13.09
C ASN A 41 -5.87 11.50 12.63
N ALA A 42 -4.78 12.21 12.39
CA ALA A 42 -4.80 13.58 11.87
C ALA A 42 -4.82 13.65 10.33
N LEU A 43 -4.63 12.52 9.63
CA LEU A 43 -4.68 12.50 8.16
C LEU A 43 -6.14 12.57 7.70
N LYS A 44 -6.65 13.79 7.60
CA LYS A 44 -7.94 14.08 6.97
C LYS A 44 -7.76 14.18 5.46
N PRO A 45 -8.78 13.79 4.66
CA PRO A 45 -8.76 14.05 3.24
C PRO A 45 -8.63 15.56 2.99
N ILE A 46 -7.87 15.93 1.96
CA ILE A 46 -7.60 17.33 1.61
C ILE A 46 -8.83 18.05 1.08
N ASN A 47 -9.83 17.28 0.66
CA ASN A 47 -11.08 17.75 0.07
C ASN A 47 -12.26 17.53 1.02
N GLU A 48 -13.14 18.52 1.13
CA GLU A 48 -14.41 18.41 1.86
C GLU A 48 -15.50 17.70 1.02
N ASN A 49 -15.44 17.90 -0.30
CA ASN A 49 -16.37 17.34 -1.27
C ASN A 49 -15.65 16.35 -2.19
N CYS A 50 -16.31 15.27 -2.55
CA CYS A 50 -15.83 14.25 -3.47
C CYS A 50 -15.50 14.89 -4.83
N PRO A 51 -14.30 14.66 -5.39
CA PRO A 51 -13.93 15.22 -6.68
C PRO A 51 -14.77 14.66 -7.85
N VAL A 52 -15.37 13.49 -7.69
CA VAL A 52 -16.18 12.86 -8.74
C VAL A 52 -17.57 13.53 -8.80
N GLU A 53 -18.34 13.38 -7.73
CA GLU A 53 -19.77 13.78 -7.67
C GLU A 53 -20.03 15.12 -6.95
N ASN A 54 -19.00 15.75 -6.37
CA ASN A 54 -19.10 17.01 -5.59
C ASN A 54 -20.01 16.93 -4.34
N LEU A 55 -20.35 15.72 -3.88
CA LEU A 55 -21.05 15.49 -2.62
C LEU A 55 -20.09 15.45 -1.44
N LYS A 56 -20.58 15.63 -0.20
CA LYS A 56 -19.75 15.60 1.00
C LYS A 56 -19.02 14.25 1.13
N VAL A 57 -17.74 14.29 1.52
CA VAL A 57 -16.94 13.09 1.78
C VAL A 57 -17.59 12.26 2.90
N ASN A 58 -17.60 10.94 2.70
CA ASN A 58 -17.99 9.95 3.69
C ASN A 58 -16.72 9.34 4.29
N GLU A 59 -16.56 9.43 5.61
CA GLU A 59 -15.39 8.92 6.33
C GLU A 59 -15.35 7.39 6.39
N ASP A 60 -16.47 6.71 6.12
CA ASP A 60 -16.57 5.25 6.10
C ASP A 60 -16.19 4.64 4.73
N VAL A 61 -15.86 5.47 3.74
CA VAL A 61 -15.49 5.04 2.38
C VAL A 61 -13.97 5.03 2.21
N THR A 62 -13.46 4.10 1.40
CA THR A 62 -12.04 4.01 1.03
C THR A 62 -11.48 5.35 0.57
N PHE A 63 -10.33 5.74 1.12
CA PHE A 63 -9.56 6.90 0.66
C PHE A 63 -8.43 6.49 -0.29
N VAL A 64 -7.96 7.43 -1.12
CA VAL A 64 -6.83 7.23 -2.03
C VAL A 64 -5.72 8.22 -1.68
N ILE A 65 -4.47 7.77 -1.70
CA ILE A 65 -3.32 8.68 -1.66
C ILE A 65 -2.94 9.03 -3.10
N PHE A 66 -2.98 10.33 -3.44
CA PHE A 66 -2.57 10.86 -4.73
C PHE A 66 -1.68 12.07 -4.49
N ASN A 67 -0.50 12.13 -5.12
CA ASN A 67 0.48 13.21 -4.92
C ASN A 67 0.76 13.51 -3.43
N ASN A 68 0.98 12.45 -2.64
CA ASN A 68 1.27 12.52 -1.21
C ASN A 68 0.17 13.17 -0.35
N VAL A 69 -1.04 13.37 -0.88
CA VAL A 69 -2.21 13.84 -0.13
C VAL A 69 -3.30 12.77 -0.11
N LEU A 70 -4.08 12.77 0.97
CA LEU A 70 -5.22 11.88 1.11
C LEU A 70 -6.44 12.48 0.41
N ILE A 71 -7.08 11.72 -0.46
CA ILE A 71 -8.28 12.10 -1.20
C ILE A 71 -9.47 11.31 -0.68
N GLY A 72 -10.54 12.02 -0.32
CA GLY A 72 -11.78 11.46 0.20
C GLY A 72 -12.89 11.37 -0.84
N PHE A 73 -13.80 10.40 -0.67
CA PHE A 73 -14.92 10.15 -1.59
C PHE A 73 -16.26 10.05 -0.85
N CYS A 74 -17.36 10.23 -1.57
CA CYS A 74 -18.71 10.20 -0.99
C CYS A 74 -19.37 8.81 -1.01
N CYS A 75 -18.91 7.90 -1.87
CA CYS A 75 -19.45 6.55 -2.01
C CYS A 75 -18.40 5.58 -2.58
N GLU A 76 -18.66 4.30 -2.41
CA GLU A 76 -17.93 3.21 -3.06
C GLU A 76 -17.99 3.38 -4.59
N GLY A 77 -16.86 3.19 -5.28
CA GLY A 77 -16.73 3.31 -6.74
C GLY A 77 -16.29 4.68 -7.23
N CYS A 78 -16.42 5.75 -6.44
CA CYS A 78 -15.84 7.06 -6.79
C CYS A 78 -14.31 7.01 -6.84
N ASP A 79 -13.70 6.18 -6.00
CA ASP A 79 -12.27 5.89 -6.01
C ASP A 79 -11.83 5.24 -7.32
N GLU A 80 -12.59 4.26 -7.83
CA GLU A 80 -12.30 3.63 -9.13
C GLU A 80 -12.40 4.62 -10.29
N VAL A 81 -13.43 5.49 -10.29
CA VAL A 81 -13.58 6.55 -11.30
C VAL A 81 -12.42 7.54 -11.23
N PHE A 82 -12.01 7.92 -10.02
CA PHE A 82 -10.87 8.80 -9.82
C PHE A 82 -9.56 8.18 -10.33
N LEU A 83 -9.29 6.90 -10.02
CA LEU A 83 -8.08 6.20 -10.42
C LEU A 83 -7.93 6.05 -11.94
N LYS A 84 -9.03 6.00 -12.70
CA LYS A 84 -8.98 5.94 -14.16
C LYS A 84 -8.37 7.20 -14.79
N ASN A 85 -8.64 8.37 -14.23
CA ASN A 85 -8.06 9.62 -14.74
C ASN A 85 -7.99 10.72 -13.65
N PRO A 86 -7.06 10.60 -12.69
CA PRO A 86 -7.01 11.50 -11.52
C PRO A 86 -6.67 12.94 -11.91
N LYS A 87 -5.98 13.15 -13.04
CA LYS A 87 -5.61 14.48 -13.53
C LYS A 87 -6.84 15.33 -13.89
N ASN A 88 -7.95 14.72 -14.31
CA ASN A 88 -9.18 15.42 -14.64
C ASN A 88 -9.86 16.07 -13.42
N PHE A 89 -9.43 15.69 -12.22
CA PHE A 89 -10.02 16.14 -10.97
C PHE A 89 -9.16 17.14 -10.20
N LYS A 90 -7.96 17.48 -10.71
CA LYS A 90 -7.00 18.39 -10.06
C LYS A 90 -7.63 19.70 -9.60
N ASP A 91 -8.44 20.33 -10.44
CA ASP A 91 -9.08 21.62 -10.15
C ASP A 91 -10.09 21.55 -8.99
N LYS A 92 -10.57 20.34 -8.66
CA LYS A 92 -11.51 20.07 -7.57
C LYS A 92 -10.81 19.72 -6.26
N LEU A 93 -9.51 19.38 -6.29
CA LEU A 93 -8.70 19.02 -5.12
C LEU A 93 -8.06 20.25 -4.47
N LYS A 94 -8.84 21.32 -4.25
CA LYS A 94 -8.32 22.62 -3.80
C LYS A 94 -7.80 22.59 -2.36
N GLY A 95 -6.57 22.14 -2.20
CA GLY A 95 -5.69 22.35 -1.06
C GLY A 95 -4.26 22.21 -1.56
N LYS A 96 -3.51 23.32 -1.59
CA LYS A 96 -2.08 23.48 -1.99
C LYS A 96 -1.50 22.41 -2.95
N ASP A 97 -1.28 22.83 -4.19
CA ASP A 97 -0.31 22.26 -5.13
C ASP A 97 -0.38 20.73 -5.37
N VAL A 98 -1.53 20.24 -5.85
CA VAL A 98 -1.73 18.86 -6.38
C VAL A 98 -1.61 18.79 -7.91
#